data_AF-A0A8B7NE37-F1
#
_entry.id   AF-A0A8B7NE37-F1
#
_cell.length_a   1.000
_cell.length_b   1.000
_cell.length_c   1.000
_cell.angle_alpha   90.00
_cell.angle_beta   90.00
_cell.angle_gamma   90.00
#
_symmetry.space_group_name_H-M   'P 1'
#
loop_
_entity.id
_entity.type
_entity.pdbx_description
1 polymer ?
#
loop_
_entity_poly.entity_id
_entity_poly.type
_entity_poly.pdbx_seq_one_letter_code
_entity_poly.pdbx_strand_id
1 'polypeptide(L)'
;MENSFRVCMLFLLISNLLLSHGALGKNLTVTVNPDCSASTADCSLPWLVDVISRPSDSLNATQYHHVWGAVGAPTLMAIESPADAKLSVDWSLLASHQASAIQLQPAPLSVFGVAITEIILFDDVNDEGSIRNVNSSAQISLPSSLFDWNFTVSYTDSDVHVSFYTTHCNNTELEPNSGLYINLSASLEGRRSDDPPRLFCHASAAAVDFILDNLILNVTNPNPSD
;
A
#
# COMPACT_ATOMS: atom_id res chain seq x y z
N MET A 1 -52.87 -15.99 -66.68
CA MET A 1 -52.22 -16.87 -65.68
C MET A 1 -50.72 -16.83 -65.94
N GLU A 2 -49.98 -15.72 -65.74
CA GLU A 2 -49.87 -14.85 -64.53
C GLU A 2 -49.62 -15.71 -63.27
N ASN A 3 -48.58 -15.54 -62.46
CA ASN A 3 -47.49 -14.58 -62.41
C ASN A 3 -46.23 -15.24 -61.80
N SER A 4 -45.09 -14.93 -62.40
CA SER A 4 -43.75 -15.07 -61.83
C SER A 4 -43.63 -14.16 -60.60
N PHE A 5 -43.34 -14.70 -59.42
CA PHE A 5 -42.95 -13.91 -58.25
C PHE A 5 -41.43 -13.91 -58.13
N ARG A 6 -40.81 -12.94 -58.79
CA ARG A 6 -39.54 -12.35 -58.37
C ARG A 6 -39.87 -11.25 -57.35
N VAL A 7 -39.37 -11.36 -56.12
CA VAL A 7 -39.14 -10.18 -55.27
C VAL A 7 -37.66 -10.20 -54.89
N CYS A 8 -36.98 -9.18 -55.42
CA CYS A 8 -35.61 -8.79 -55.13
C CYS A 8 -35.56 -8.02 -53.80
N MET A 9 -34.45 -8.21 -53.08
CA MET A 9 -33.75 -7.24 -52.23
C MET A 9 -34.56 -6.37 -51.26
N LEU A 10 -34.33 -6.58 -49.96
CA LEU A 10 -33.96 -5.45 -49.10
C LEU A 10 -32.90 -5.88 -48.09
N PHE A 11 -31.84 -5.09 -48.05
CA PHE A 11 -30.66 -5.16 -47.19
C PHE A 11 -31.02 -5.34 -45.71
N LEU A 12 -30.48 -6.39 -45.06
CA LEU A 12 -30.15 -6.34 -43.64
C LEU A 12 -28.70 -5.85 -43.49
N LEU A 13 -28.50 -4.57 -43.80
CA LEU A 13 -27.48 -3.74 -43.15
C LEU A 13 -28.07 -3.30 -41.80
N ILE A 14 -27.21 -3.13 -40.79
CA ILE A 14 -27.49 -2.83 -39.36
C ILE A 14 -27.61 -4.13 -38.55
N SER A 15 -26.71 -4.50 -37.64
CA SER A 15 -25.73 -3.71 -36.89
C SER A 15 -24.43 -4.49 -36.68
N ASN A 16 -23.33 -3.95 -37.21
CA ASN A 16 -22.08 -3.95 -36.47
C ASN A 16 -22.28 -3.08 -35.22
N LEU A 17 -22.88 -3.62 -34.16
CA LEU A 17 -22.44 -3.28 -32.81
C LEU A 17 -21.27 -4.24 -32.60
N LEU A 18 -20.02 -3.89 -32.89
CA LEU A 18 -19.27 -2.95 -32.06
C LEU A 18 -19.76 -2.96 -30.61
N LEU A 19 -19.84 -4.16 -30.04
CA LEU A 19 -19.37 -4.34 -28.68
C LEU A 19 -17.84 -4.17 -28.72
N SER A 20 -17.39 -2.94 -28.96
CA SER A 20 -16.28 -2.45 -28.18
C SER A 20 -16.82 -2.37 -26.75
N HIS A 21 -16.83 -3.51 -26.05
CA HIS A 21 -16.73 -3.45 -24.61
C HIS A 21 -15.40 -2.76 -24.38
N GLY A 22 -15.51 -1.45 -24.13
CA GLY A 22 -14.38 -0.58 -23.86
C GLY A 22 -13.49 -1.28 -22.85
N ALA A 23 -12.19 -1.22 -23.13
CA ALA A 23 -11.13 -1.86 -22.37
C ALA A 23 -11.55 -2.13 -20.93
N LEU A 24 -11.81 -3.40 -20.62
CA LEU A 24 -11.99 -3.92 -19.27
C LEU A 24 -10.77 -3.42 -18.49
N GLY A 25 -11.00 -2.36 -17.70
CA GLY A 25 -9.93 -1.54 -17.14
C GLY A 25 -9.07 -2.39 -16.21
N LYS A 26 -7.76 -2.15 -16.25
CA LYS A 26 -6.75 -2.80 -15.41
C LYS A 26 -7.28 -3.04 -14.00
N ASN A 27 -7.49 -4.31 -13.65
CA ASN A 27 -8.10 -4.70 -12.38
C ASN A 27 -7.23 -4.31 -11.17
N LEU A 28 -5.95 -3.99 -11.41
CA LEU A 28 -5.01 -3.41 -10.47
C LEU A 28 -4.57 -2.04 -10.97
N THR A 29 -4.69 -1.02 -10.13
CA THR A 29 -4.19 0.32 -10.43
C THR A 29 -3.29 0.78 -9.30
N VAL A 30 -2.12 1.32 -9.65
CA VAL A 30 -1.18 1.91 -8.69
C VAL A 30 -1.05 3.39 -8.99
N THR A 31 -1.31 4.21 -7.98
CA THR A 31 -1.08 5.65 -8.05
C THR A 31 -0.09 6.05 -6.97
N VAL A 32 1.02 6.63 -7.39
CA VAL A 32 2.01 7.20 -6.48
C VAL A 32 1.72 8.69 -6.34
N ASN A 33 1.61 9.17 -5.11
CA ASN A 33 1.23 10.54 -4.76
C ASN A 33 -0.06 10.99 -5.48
N PRO A 34 -1.21 10.35 -5.22
CA PRO A 34 -2.49 10.75 -5.83
C PRO A 34 -2.79 12.23 -5.59
N ASP A 35 -3.31 12.91 -6.61
CA ASP A 35 -3.60 14.36 -6.61
C ASP A 35 -2.43 15.30 -6.35
N CYS A 36 -1.18 14.80 -6.34
CA CYS A 36 -0.03 15.64 -6.03
C CYS A 36 0.38 16.48 -7.24
N SER A 37 0.39 17.80 -7.05
CA SER A 37 0.91 18.76 -8.01
C SER A 37 2.11 19.49 -7.43
N ALA A 38 3.11 19.80 -8.25
CA ALA A 38 4.31 20.54 -7.82
C ALA A 38 4.00 21.93 -7.23
N SER A 39 2.79 22.46 -7.47
CA SER A 39 2.32 23.71 -6.87
C SER A 39 1.77 23.58 -5.44
N THR A 40 1.43 22.37 -5.00
CA THR A 40 0.74 22.14 -3.71
C THR A 40 1.63 21.44 -2.68
N ALA A 41 2.59 20.64 -3.11
CA ALA A 41 3.57 19.98 -2.25
C ALA A 41 4.80 19.55 -3.05
N ASP A 42 5.88 19.19 -2.33
CA ASP A 42 7.01 18.51 -2.94
C ASP A 42 6.64 17.05 -3.25
N CYS A 43 6.12 16.84 -4.46
CA CYS A 43 5.75 15.53 -4.97
C CYS A 43 6.94 14.71 -5.50
N SER A 44 8.17 15.22 -5.39
CA SER A 44 9.37 14.53 -5.89
C SER A 44 9.71 13.29 -5.08
N LEU A 45 9.21 13.22 -3.84
CA LEU A 45 9.28 12.09 -2.95
C LEU A 45 7.92 11.36 -2.93
N PRO A 46 7.89 10.04 -3.13
CA PRO A 46 6.66 9.26 -2.92
C PRO A 46 6.28 9.08 -1.47
N TRP A 47 5.36 9.93 -1.04
CA TRP A 47 4.84 9.98 0.33
C TRP A 47 3.70 9.00 0.53
N LEU A 48 2.97 8.70 -0.55
CA LEU A 48 1.77 7.89 -0.51
C LEU A 48 1.67 7.03 -1.77
N VAL A 49 1.32 5.75 -1.60
CA VAL A 49 0.99 4.84 -2.69
C VAL A 49 -0.43 4.34 -2.47
N ASP A 50 -1.31 4.55 -3.44
CA ASP A 50 -2.65 3.96 -3.47
C ASP A 50 -2.67 2.80 -4.47
N VAL A 51 -2.92 1.59 -3.97
CA VAL A 51 -3.10 0.38 -4.78
C VAL A 51 -4.56 -0.01 -4.74
N ILE A 52 -5.22 0.07 -5.89
CA ILE A 52 -6.62 -0.29 -6.05
C ILE A 52 -6.70 -1.65 -6.72
N SER A 53 -7.31 -2.63 -6.04
CA SER A 53 -7.63 -3.92 -6.62
C SER A 53 -9.14 -4.09 -6.79
N ARG A 54 -9.52 -4.67 -7.94
CA ARG A 54 -10.89 -5.03 -8.25
C ARG A 54 -10.94 -6.50 -8.66
N PRO A 55 -11.48 -7.41 -7.83
CA PRO A 55 -11.47 -8.85 -8.11
C PRO A 55 -12.45 -9.28 -9.22
N SER A 56 -13.25 -8.36 -9.77
CA SER A 56 -14.30 -8.66 -10.73
C SER A 56 -14.47 -7.52 -11.73
N ASP A 57 -14.64 -7.87 -12.99
CA ASP A 57 -14.89 -6.91 -14.07
C ASP A 57 -16.28 -6.26 -14.01
N SER A 58 -17.15 -6.71 -13.09
CA SER A 58 -18.44 -6.05 -12.81
C SER A 58 -18.23 -4.59 -12.43
N LEU A 59 -18.97 -3.70 -13.11
CA LEU A 59 -18.98 -2.26 -12.83
C LEU A 59 -19.48 -1.91 -11.41
N ASN A 60 -20.12 -2.85 -10.73
CA ASN A 60 -20.61 -2.70 -9.36
C ASN A 60 -19.78 -3.49 -8.34
N ALA A 61 -18.62 -4.04 -8.75
CA ALA A 61 -17.76 -4.77 -7.83
C ALA A 61 -17.13 -3.83 -6.81
N THR A 62 -17.12 -4.27 -5.55
CA THR A 62 -16.32 -3.67 -4.47
C THR A 62 -14.88 -3.48 -4.92
N GLN A 63 -14.30 -2.35 -4.55
CA GLN A 63 -12.87 -2.10 -4.70
C GLN A 63 -12.18 -2.20 -3.34
N TYR A 64 -10.91 -2.57 -3.37
CA TYR A 64 -10.04 -2.53 -2.20
C TYR A 64 -8.92 -1.55 -2.47
N HIS A 65 -8.81 -0.52 -1.64
CA HIS A 65 -7.66 0.38 -1.66
C HIS A 65 -6.68 -0.07 -0.59
N HIS A 66 -5.41 -0.15 -0.96
CA HIS A 66 -4.29 -0.28 -0.04
C HIS A 66 -3.48 1.01 -0.11
N VAL A 67 -3.63 1.84 0.91
CA VAL A 67 -3.00 3.15 1.00
C VAL A 67 -1.83 3.07 1.95
N TRP A 68 -0.62 3.25 1.42
CA TRP A 68 0.63 3.04 2.13
C TRP A 68 1.49 4.31 2.10
N GLY A 69 2.11 4.66 3.22
CA GLY A 69 3.04 5.78 3.29
C GLY A 69 4.02 5.61 4.44
N ALA A 70 5.16 6.31 4.39
CA ALA A 70 6.21 6.22 5.41
C ALA A 70 6.71 7.57 5.94
N VAL A 71 6.03 8.66 5.60
CA VAL A 71 6.38 9.99 6.13
C VAL A 71 6.01 10.07 7.60
N GLY A 72 7.02 10.30 8.45
CA GLY A 72 6.89 10.31 9.91
C GLY A 72 6.84 8.90 10.50
N ALA A 73 5.84 8.10 10.14
CA ALA A 73 5.70 6.72 10.57
C ALA A 73 5.13 5.86 9.43
N PRO A 74 5.74 4.71 9.11
CA PRO A 74 5.16 3.74 8.19
C PRO A 74 3.71 3.41 8.60
N THR A 75 2.80 3.66 7.68
CA THR A 75 1.37 3.55 7.89
C THR A 75 0.76 2.79 6.73
N LEU A 76 -0.08 1.81 7.07
CA LEU A 76 -0.73 0.89 6.15
C LEU A 76 -2.22 0.98 6.39
N MET A 77 -2.98 1.30 5.36
CA MET A 77 -4.43 1.34 5.42
C MET A 77 -5.03 0.43 4.35
N ALA A 78 -6.03 -0.35 4.74
CA ALA A 78 -6.85 -1.14 3.84
C ALA A 78 -8.29 -0.62 3.90
N ILE A 79 -8.86 -0.33 2.75
CA ILE A 79 -10.17 0.29 2.63
C ILE A 79 -11.01 -0.54 1.67
N GLU A 80 -12.18 -0.95 2.13
CA GLU A 80 -13.20 -1.54 1.26
C GLU A 80 -14.17 -0.44 0.82
N SER A 81 -14.42 -0.33 -0.48
CA SER A 81 -15.17 0.79 -1.04
C SER A 81 -16.14 0.39 -2.15
N PRO A 82 -17.19 1.21 -2.38
CA PRO A 82 -18.05 1.06 -3.56
C PRO A 82 -17.27 1.17 -4.88
N ALA A 83 -17.86 0.63 -5.95
CA ALA A 83 -17.22 0.51 -7.26
C ALA A 83 -16.84 1.83 -7.94
N ASP A 84 -17.38 2.95 -7.49
CA ASP A 84 -17.15 4.31 -8.00
C ASP A 84 -16.38 5.20 -7.02
N ALA A 85 -15.92 4.64 -5.90
CA ALA A 85 -15.19 5.39 -4.90
C ALA A 85 -13.86 5.92 -5.43
N LYS A 86 -13.55 7.15 -5.04
CA LYS A 86 -12.30 7.83 -5.37
C LYS A 86 -11.63 8.33 -4.11
N LEU A 87 -10.34 8.04 -4.02
CA LEU A 87 -9.46 8.62 -3.02
C LEU A 87 -9.06 10.03 -3.45
N SER A 88 -9.14 10.98 -2.53
CA SER A 88 -8.66 12.34 -2.72
C SER A 88 -7.68 12.72 -1.60
N VAL A 89 -6.61 13.40 -1.95
CA VAL A 89 -5.59 13.84 -0.98
C VAL A 89 -5.44 15.36 -0.97
N ASP A 90 -5.66 15.97 0.19
CA ASP A 90 -5.25 17.34 0.48
C ASP A 90 -3.81 17.33 1.02
N TRP A 91 -2.87 17.63 0.13
CA TRP A 91 -1.45 17.62 0.44
C TRP A 91 -1.03 18.70 1.45
N SER A 92 -1.75 19.82 1.53
CA SER A 92 -1.46 20.86 2.51
C SER A 92 -1.84 20.41 3.92
N LEU A 93 -3.00 19.77 4.07
CA LEU A 93 -3.42 19.16 5.32
C LEU A 93 -2.51 17.98 5.68
N LEU A 94 -2.14 17.13 4.72
CA LEU A 94 -1.27 15.98 4.96
C LEU A 94 0.10 16.40 5.47
N ALA A 95 0.74 17.36 4.78
CA ALA A 95 2.06 17.88 5.15
C ALA A 95 2.06 18.63 6.50
N SER A 96 0.91 19.16 6.92
CA SER A 96 0.74 19.80 8.24
C SER A 96 0.19 18.86 9.31
N HIS A 97 0.15 17.55 9.04
CA HIS A 97 -0.34 16.52 9.96
C HIS A 97 -1.77 16.75 10.46
N GLN A 98 -2.62 17.35 9.62
CA GLN A 98 -4.02 17.62 9.96
C GLN A 98 -4.94 16.47 9.55
N ALA A 99 -6.01 16.28 10.34
CA ALA A 99 -7.03 15.28 10.07
C ALA A 99 -7.78 15.57 8.76
N SER A 100 -8.40 14.52 8.19
CA SER A 100 -9.20 14.60 6.96
C SER A 100 -8.41 14.94 5.69
N ALA A 101 -7.08 14.82 5.72
CA ALA A 101 -6.21 15.00 4.56
C ALA A 101 -6.42 13.92 3.48
N ILE A 102 -6.82 12.71 3.87
CA ILE A 102 -7.16 11.61 2.95
C ILE A 102 -8.64 11.31 3.10
N GLN A 103 -9.37 11.33 1.99
CA GLN A 103 -10.82 11.09 1.97
C GLN A 103 -11.17 10.14 0.85
N LEU A 104 -12.24 9.36 1.06
CA LEU A 104 -12.83 8.52 0.03
C LEU A 104 -14.29 8.94 -0.21
N GLN A 105 -14.66 9.13 -1.47
CA GLN A 105 -16.03 9.45 -1.87
C GLN A 105 -16.51 8.55 -3.02
N PRO A 106 -17.65 7.82 -2.88
CA PRO A 106 -18.50 7.71 -1.70
C PRO A 106 -17.80 7.13 -0.46
N ALA A 107 -18.42 7.26 0.70
CA ALA A 107 -17.85 6.81 1.97
C ALA A 107 -17.48 5.31 1.92
N PRO A 108 -16.36 4.92 2.57
CA PRO A 108 -15.91 3.54 2.56
C PRO A 108 -16.89 2.63 3.32
N LEU A 109 -16.95 1.37 2.90
CA LEU A 109 -17.74 0.32 3.56
C LEU A 109 -17.04 -0.14 4.84
N SER A 110 -15.72 -0.29 4.79
CA SER A 110 -14.88 -0.62 5.94
C SER A 110 -13.49 -0.02 5.79
N VAL A 111 -12.85 0.31 6.92
CA VAL A 111 -11.49 0.86 6.97
C VAL A 111 -10.74 0.17 8.10
N PHE A 112 -9.53 -0.27 7.79
CA PHE A 112 -8.56 -0.78 8.76
C PHE A 112 -7.22 -0.08 8.55
N GLY A 113 -6.52 0.25 9.63
CA GLY A 113 -5.24 0.94 9.55
C GLY A 113 -4.28 0.52 10.66
N VAL A 114 -3.00 0.45 10.32
CA VAL A 114 -1.89 0.16 11.24
C VAL A 114 -0.79 1.19 10.99
N ALA A 115 -0.24 1.73 12.07
CA ALA A 115 0.97 2.55 12.04
C ALA A 115 2.06 1.85 12.84
N ILE A 116 3.27 1.83 12.30
CA ILE A 116 4.47 1.42 13.02
C ILE A 116 5.07 2.69 13.60
N THR A 117 4.88 2.89 14.91
CA THR A 117 5.23 4.14 15.59
C THR A 117 6.59 4.11 16.25
N GLU A 118 7.05 2.93 16.63
CA GLU A 118 8.31 2.73 17.33
C GLU A 118 8.88 1.32 17.10
N ILE A 119 10.20 1.20 17.24
CA ILE A 119 10.92 -0.07 17.36
C ILE A 119 11.43 -0.16 18.79
N ILE A 120 11.13 -1.26 19.47
CA ILE A 120 11.58 -1.46 20.84
C ILE A 120 12.71 -2.46 20.85
N LEU A 121 13.87 -2.02 21.34
CA LEU A 121 15.02 -2.85 21.63
C LEU A 121 14.99 -3.18 23.12
N PHE A 122 15.25 -4.43 23.49
CA PHE A 122 15.35 -4.80 24.89
C PHE A 122 16.42 -5.87 25.10
N ASP A 123 17.05 -5.84 26.27
CA ASP A 123 18.02 -6.87 26.69
C ASP A 123 17.28 -8.07 27.29
N ASP A 124 17.30 -9.20 26.58
CA ASP A 124 16.73 -10.47 27.03
C ASP A 124 17.77 -11.30 27.80
N VAL A 125 18.20 -10.78 28.95
CA VAL A 125 19.27 -11.38 29.78
C VAL A 125 18.99 -12.84 30.14
N ASN A 126 17.70 -13.22 30.23
CA ASN A 126 17.27 -14.56 30.64
C ASN A 126 16.85 -15.46 29.45
N ASP A 127 16.94 -14.98 28.21
CA ASP A 127 16.56 -15.71 26.97
C ASP A 127 15.12 -16.26 27.03
N GLU A 128 14.18 -15.45 27.55
CA GLU A 128 12.77 -15.84 27.70
C GLU A 128 11.92 -15.47 26.47
N GLY A 129 12.45 -14.67 25.55
CA GLY A 129 11.75 -14.15 24.39
C GLY A 129 10.56 -13.26 24.77
N SER A 130 10.58 -12.63 25.95
CA SER A 130 9.44 -11.92 26.52
C SER A 130 9.80 -10.54 27.03
N ILE A 131 9.24 -9.52 26.38
CA ILE A 131 9.39 -8.11 26.81
C ILE A 131 8.66 -7.79 28.12
N ARG A 132 7.70 -8.63 28.55
CA ARG A 132 6.77 -8.29 29.64
C ARG A 132 7.43 -8.11 31.01
N ASN A 133 8.56 -8.76 31.24
CA ASN A 133 9.25 -8.77 32.53
C ASN A 133 10.59 -8.03 32.51
N VAL A 134 10.89 -7.33 31.41
CA VAL A 134 12.16 -6.60 31.25
C VAL A 134 12.05 -5.25 31.94
N ASN A 135 13.05 -4.90 32.74
CA ASN A 135 13.11 -3.58 33.39
C ASN A 135 13.09 -2.47 32.33
N SER A 136 12.37 -1.37 32.57
CA SER A 136 12.29 -0.24 31.64
C SER A 136 13.66 0.36 31.31
N SER A 137 14.64 0.26 32.20
CA SER A 137 16.00 0.72 31.94
C SER A 137 16.80 -0.17 30.99
N ALA A 138 16.35 -1.41 30.78
CA ALA A 138 16.90 -2.35 29.82
C ALA A 138 16.11 -2.35 28.49
N GLN A 139 15.27 -1.33 28.27
CA GLN A 139 14.49 -1.14 27.05
C GLN A 139 14.82 0.22 26.43
N ILE A 140 14.89 0.27 25.11
CA ILE A 140 15.05 1.48 24.33
C ILE A 140 13.93 1.50 23.30
N SER A 141 13.07 2.52 23.37
CA SER A 141 12.11 2.81 22.31
C SER A 141 12.74 3.79 21.33
N LEU A 142 12.70 3.42 20.04
CA LEU A 142 13.12 4.23 18.92
C LEU A 142 11.88 4.64 18.12
N PRO A 143 11.40 5.89 18.24
CA PRO A 143 10.32 6.39 17.42
C PRO A 143 10.63 6.25 15.93
N SER A 144 9.63 5.87 15.13
CA SER A 144 9.80 5.73 13.68
C SER A 144 10.19 7.03 12.97
N SER A 145 9.94 8.18 13.62
CA SER A 145 10.37 9.50 13.16
C SER A 145 11.89 9.74 13.24
N LEU A 146 12.63 8.88 13.94
CA LEU A 146 14.09 8.91 13.93
C LEU A 146 14.69 8.30 12.66
N PHE A 147 13.89 7.58 11.86
CA PHE A 147 14.39 6.90 10.68
C PHE A 147 14.09 7.69 9.41
N ASP A 148 15.08 7.78 8.53
CA ASP A 148 14.90 8.41 7.22
C ASP A 148 14.38 7.36 6.24
N TRP A 149 13.05 7.32 6.09
CA TRP A 149 12.39 6.35 5.23
C TRP A 149 12.48 6.74 3.76
N ASN A 150 12.94 5.79 2.96
CA ASN A 150 12.86 5.79 1.50
C ASN A 150 11.88 4.71 1.05
N PHE A 151 11.59 4.67 -0.25
CA PHE A 151 10.76 3.60 -0.78
C PHE A 151 11.12 3.26 -2.23
N THR A 152 10.70 2.08 -2.66
CA THR A 152 10.64 1.69 -4.07
C THR A 152 9.26 1.12 -4.39
N VAL A 153 8.83 1.24 -5.65
CA VAL A 153 7.60 0.64 -6.15
C VAL A 153 7.91 -0.13 -7.41
N SER A 154 7.44 -1.37 -7.50
CA SER A 154 7.44 -2.18 -8.72
C SER A 154 6.09 -2.87 -8.87
N TYR A 155 5.59 -2.99 -10.10
CA TYR A 155 4.31 -3.62 -10.35
C TYR A 155 4.23 -4.24 -11.74
N THR A 156 3.38 -5.26 -11.85
CA THR A 156 2.95 -5.90 -13.09
C THR A 156 1.44 -5.64 -13.26
N ASP A 157 0.82 -6.28 -14.25
CA ASP A 157 -0.64 -6.21 -14.41
C ASP A 157 -1.41 -6.93 -13.29
N SER A 158 -0.75 -7.83 -12.55
CA SER A 158 -1.36 -8.69 -11.54
C SER A 158 -0.87 -8.44 -10.12
N ASP A 159 0.30 -7.82 -9.95
CA ASP A 159 1.00 -7.74 -8.67
C ASP A 159 1.64 -6.37 -8.46
N VAL A 160 1.68 -5.94 -7.21
CA VAL A 160 2.35 -4.71 -6.77
C VAL A 160 3.23 -5.05 -5.60
N HIS A 161 4.43 -4.48 -5.62
CA HIS A 161 5.41 -4.54 -4.54
C HIS A 161 5.85 -3.12 -4.19
N VAL A 162 5.76 -2.78 -2.92
CA VAL A 162 6.26 -1.52 -2.37
C VAL A 162 7.20 -1.88 -1.24
N SER A 163 8.40 -1.31 -1.22
CA SER A 163 9.33 -1.48 -0.12
C SER A 163 9.56 -0.13 0.51
N PHE A 164 9.16 0.06 1.77
CA PHE A 164 9.69 1.15 2.59
C PHE A 164 10.97 0.66 3.24
N TYR A 165 12.03 1.45 3.16
CA TYR A 165 13.30 1.04 3.73
C TYR A 165 14.08 2.21 4.29
N THR A 166 14.96 1.91 5.23
CA THR A 166 15.87 2.89 5.80
C THR A 166 17.22 2.27 6.11
N THR A 167 18.26 3.05 5.88
CA THR A 167 19.65 2.76 6.27
C THR A 167 20.19 3.85 7.18
N HIS A 168 19.31 4.68 7.74
CA HIS A 168 19.68 5.82 8.58
C HIS A 168 18.79 5.88 9.82
N CYS A 169 19.39 6.17 10.96
CA CYS A 169 18.68 6.41 12.22
C CYS A 169 19.29 7.62 12.91
N ASN A 170 18.46 8.59 13.25
CA ASN A 170 18.82 9.84 13.92
C ASN A 170 19.96 10.58 13.20
N ASN A 171 19.81 10.78 11.88
CA ASN A 171 20.80 11.39 10.98
C ASN A 171 22.15 10.67 10.92
N THR A 172 22.22 9.42 11.37
CA THR A 172 23.43 8.60 11.32
C THR A 172 23.17 7.41 10.42
N GLU A 173 24.07 7.15 9.48
CA GLU A 173 24.03 5.95 8.64
C GLU A 173 24.19 4.70 9.53
N LEU A 174 23.38 3.69 9.28
CA LEU A 174 23.52 2.38 9.92
C LEU A 174 24.81 1.71 9.43
N GLU A 175 25.28 0.70 10.16
CA GLU A 175 26.45 -0.07 9.75
C GLU A 175 26.31 -0.62 8.31
N PRO A 176 27.40 -0.84 7.56
CA PRO A 176 27.32 -1.40 6.21
C PRO A 176 26.53 -2.72 6.17
N ASN A 177 25.57 -2.81 5.25
CA ASN A 177 24.61 -3.93 5.11
C ASN A 177 23.57 -4.06 6.23
N SER A 178 23.46 -3.07 7.12
CA SER A 178 22.37 -2.93 8.08
C SER A 178 21.20 -2.17 7.46
N GLY A 179 20.00 -2.70 7.60
CA GLY A 179 18.81 -2.05 7.07
C GLY A 179 17.52 -2.55 7.70
N LEU A 180 16.53 -1.67 7.68
CA LEU A 180 15.17 -1.99 8.04
C LEU A 180 14.29 -1.84 6.80
N TYR A 181 13.51 -2.87 6.50
CA TYR A 181 12.62 -2.91 5.35
C TYR A 181 11.21 -3.32 5.77
N ILE A 182 10.23 -2.68 5.16
CA ILE A 182 8.81 -3.02 5.25
C ILE A 182 8.37 -3.26 3.81
N ASN A 183 8.32 -4.53 3.43
CA ASN A 183 7.90 -4.94 2.10
C ASN A 183 6.41 -5.21 2.11
N LEU A 184 5.73 -4.63 1.14
CA LEU A 184 4.30 -4.64 0.98
C LEU A 184 3.98 -5.24 -0.37
N SER A 185 3.00 -6.13 -0.41
CA SER A 185 2.52 -6.63 -1.68
C SER A 185 1.01 -6.78 -1.72
N ALA A 186 0.44 -6.52 -2.88
CA ALA A 186 -0.95 -6.76 -3.19
C ALA A 186 -1.01 -7.46 -4.55
N SER A 187 -1.95 -8.38 -4.70
CA SER A 187 -2.12 -9.18 -5.92
C SER A 187 -3.58 -9.24 -6.29
N LEU A 188 -3.90 -9.30 -7.58
CA LEU A 188 -5.28 -9.53 -8.04
C LEU A 188 -5.72 -10.98 -7.89
N GLU A 189 -4.77 -11.90 -8.00
CA GLU A 189 -5.07 -13.32 -8.00
C GLU A 189 -4.89 -13.90 -6.60
N GLY A 190 -5.81 -14.77 -6.22
CA GLY A 190 -5.66 -15.56 -5.02
C GLY A 190 -4.45 -16.50 -5.15
N ARG A 191 -3.32 -16.14 -4.56
CA ARG A 191 -2.09 -16.96 -4.63
C ARG A 191 -1.45 -17.14 -3.26
N ARG A 192 -0.77 -18.28 -3.07
CA ARG A 192 0.15 -18.45 -1.94
C ARG A 192 1.50 -17.91 -2.33
N SER A 193 2.17 -17.23 -1.42
CA SER A 193 3.60 -16.92 -1.60
C SER A 193 4.38 -18.22 -1.77
N ASP A 194 5.38 -18.21 -2.67
CA ASP A 194 6.35 -19.30 -2.82
C ASP A 194 7.30 -19.36 -1.61
N ASP A 195 7.52 -18.20 -0.99
CA ASP A 195 8.37 -18.03 0.17
C ASP A 195 7.60 -18.31 1.48
N PRO A 196 8.24 -18.94 2.48
CA PRO A 196 7.67 -19.08 3.82
C PRO A 196 7.24 -17.73 4.41
N PRO A 197 6.13 -17.66 5.17
CA PRO A 197 5.28 -18.77 5.61
C PRO A 197 4.17 -19.16 4.62
N ARG A 198 4.30 -18.84 3.33
CA ARG A 198 3.38 -19.21 2.24
C ARG A 198 1.93 -18.79 2.51
N LEU A 199 1.79 -17.58 3.04
CA LEU A 199 0.48 -16.97 3.27
C LEU A 199 -0.29 -16.88 1.96
N PHE A 200 -1.57 -17.19 2.04
CA PHE A 200 -2.48 -17.02 0.92
C PHE A 200 -2.93 -15.56 0.88
N CYS A 201 -2.61 -14.87 -0.20
CA CYS A 201 -3.04 -13.50 -0.46
C CYS A 201 -4.19 -13.54 -1.45
N HIS A 202 -5.29 -12.88 -1.10
CA HIS A 202 -6.45 -12.67 -1.97
C HIS A 202 -6.42 -11.24 -2.53
N ALA A 203 -7.23 -10.96 -3.55
CA ALA A 203 -7.39 -9.62 -4.13
C ALA A 203 -7.65 -8.50 -3.12
N SER A 204 -8.29 -8.83 -2.00
CA SER A 204 -8.66 -7.90 -0.94
C SER A 204 -7.61 -7.75 0.17
N ALA A 205 -6.48 -8.45 0.05
CA ALA A 205 -5.48 -8.54 1.09
C ALA A 205 -4.13 -8.00 0.60
N ALA A 206 -3.40 -7.39 1.52
CA ALA A 206 -1.99 -7.07 1.35
C ALA A 206 -1.15 -7.95 2.28
N ALA A 207 -0.01 -8.40 1.80
CA ALA A 207 1.03 -8.98 2.65
C ALA A 207 2.01 -7.89 3.07
N VAL A 208 2.49 -8.01 4.30
CA VAL A 208 3.44 -7.10 4.93
C VAL A 208 4.56 -7.93 5.54
N ASP A 209 5.78 -7.74 5.07
CA ASP A 209 6.98 -8.38 5.61
C ASP A 209 7.86 -7.32 6.27
N PHE A 210 8.15 -7.52 7.56
CA PHE A 210 9.10 -6.71 8.31
C PHE A 210 10.46 -7.42 8.31
N ILE A 211 11.48 -6.75 7.80
CA ILE A 211 12.82 -7.33 7.64
C ILE A 211 13.81 -6.45 8.38
N LEU A 212 14.47 -7.05 9.36
CA LEU A 212 15.63 -6.49 10.06
C LEU A 212 16.86 -7.18 9.48
N ASP A 213 17.50 -6.58 8.49
CA ASP A 213 18.66 -7.18 7.82
C ASP A 213 19.94 -6.68 8.48
N ASN A 214 20.67 -7.60 9.13
CA ASN A 214 21.89 -7.34 9.91
C ASN A 214 21.79 -6.06 10.76
N LEU A 215 20.62 -5.82 11.36
CA LEU A 215 20.32 -4.54 11.99
C LEU A 215 21.21 -4.32 13.22
N ILE A 216 22.14 -3.38 13.09
CA ILE A 216 22.99 -2.89 14.19
C ILE A 216 22.62 -1.43 14.45
N LEU A 217 22.21 -1.15 15.68
CA LEU A 217 21.84 0.18 16.13
C LEU A 217 22.77 0.58 17.28
N ASN A 218 23.66 1.53 17.01
CA ASN A 218 24.53 2.11 18.03
C ASN A 218 23.76 3.16 18.84
N VAL A 219 22.84 2.69 19.68
CA VAL A 219 22.04 3.57 20.54
C VAL A 219 22.68 3.61 21.92
N THR A 220 23.14 4.79 22.34
CA THR A 220 23.41 5.03 23.76
C THR A 220 22.09 5.16 24.48
N ASN A 221 21.89 4.38 25.55
CA ASN A 221 20.70 4.50 26.38
C ASN A 221 20.63 5.94 26.92
N PRO A 222 19.63 6.76 26.53
CA PRO A 222 19.57 8.14 26.97
C PRO A 222 19.23 8.27 28.46
N ASN A 223 18.80 7.18 29.11
CA ASN A 223 18.54 7.11 30.53
C ASN A 223 19.16 5.84 31.14
N PRO A 224 20.47 5.84 31.46
CA PRO A 224 21.00 4.85 32.38
C PRO A 224 20.35 5.13 33.74
N SER A 225 19.44 4.26 34.18
CA SER A 225 18.97 4.32 35.56
C SER A 225 20.14 3.99 36.48
N ASP A 226 20.50 4.94 37.34
CA ASP A 226 21.31 4.71 38.55
C ASP A 226 20.68 3.63 39.46
#